data_AF-A0A9N9RNS1-F1
#
_entry.id   AF-A0A9N9RNS1-F1
#
_cell.length_a   1.000
_cell.length_b   1.000
_cell.length_c   1.000
_cell.angle_alpha   90.00
_cell.angle_beta   90.00
_cell.angle_gamma   90.00
#
_symmetry.space_group_name_H-M   'P 1'
#
loop_
_entity.id
_entity.type
_entity.pdbx_description
1 polymer ?
#
loop_
_entity_poly.entity_id
_entity_poly.type
_entity_poly.pdbx_seq_one_letter_code
_entity_poly.pdbx_strand_id
1 'polypeptide(L)'
;MKLNLSRSTVLICSVYTFVIGVIMLVLSILSLVAYECVFQEGFASTPDSYFFHLFYYRSHHCNSFIDWSVFGLENAELLNDFIIMPEQNAIVSRTYKLTIIQIIINSLLIVVSLIAVAAVIFNIFFLTKRIAYIVLFVPYLLVLHVSVVFDFIAGTLYADDRLRSYSVDGTMTMLEIENRNEARPFIEQIDQTFRIIAPNTMFFIFTKAMIINIINVFVLFFMVFAGWEVIDGNKLKVNKKDDSKNPENITAATQLTQQRD
;
A
#
# COMPACT_ATOMS: atom_id res chain seq x y z
N MET A 1 -15.99 30.17 -8.01
CA MET A 1 -16.24 29.37 -6.80
C MET A 1 -14.89 29.08 -6.15
N LYS A 2 -14.49 29.81 -5.09
CA LYS A 2 -13.22 29.55 -4.39
C LYS A 2 -13.42 28.31 -3.51
N LEU A 3 -12.74 27.20 -3.82
CA LEU A 3 -12.64 26.11 -2.86
C LEU A 3 -11.86 26.60 -1.64
N ASN A 4 -12.39 26.37 -0.44
CA ASN A 4 -11.62 26.54 0.79
C ASN A 4 -10.41 25.59 0.76
N LEU A 5 -9.28 26.02 1.30
CA LEU A 5 -8.01 25.27 1.30
C LEU A 5 -8.19 23.83 1.77
N SER A 6 -8.97 23.60 2.84
CA SER A 6 -9.33 22.28 3.36
C SER A 6 -10.04 21.38 2.35
N ARG A 7 -10.95 21.92 1.53
CA ARG A 7 -11.66 21.13 0.49
C ARG A 7 -10.72 20.72 -0.64
N SER A 8 -9.82 21.62 -1.04
CA SER A 8 -8.81 21.33 -2.06
C SER A 8 -7.85 20.24 -1.58
N THR A 9 -7.39 20.32 -0.32
CA THR A 9 -6.51 19.32 0.28
C THR A 9 -7.17 17.94 0.31
N VAL A 10 -8.42 17.85 0.76
CA VAL A 10 -9.16 16.57 0.79
C VAL A 10 -9.33 15.99 -0.60
N LEU A 11 -9.67 16.83 -1.59
CA LEU A 11 -9.81 16.39 -2.97
C LEU A 11 -8.51 15.84 -3.53
N ILE A 12 -7.39 16.58 -3.37
CA ILE A 12 -6.07 16.17 -3.86
C ILE A 12 -5.63 14.85 -3.20
N CYS A 13 -5.75 14.75 -1.88
CA CYS A 13 -5.42 13.54 -1.12
C CYS A 13 -6.25 12.34 -1.56
N SER A 14 -7.56 12.53 -1.74
CA SER A 14 -8.50 11.47 -2.12
C SER A 14 -8.25 10.99 -3.55
N VAL A 15 -8.00 11.91 -4.49
CA VAL A 15 -7.66 11.55 -5.88
C VAL A 15 -6.31 10.83 -5.94
N TYR A 16 -5.31 11.30 -5.22
CA TYR A 16 -4.00 10.64 -5.14
C TYR A 16 -4.13 9.20 -4.62
N THR A 17 -4.80 9.03 -3.48
CA THR A 17 -5.00 7.69 -2.88
C THR A 17 -5.86 6.78 -3.75
N PHE A 18 -6.82 7.32 -4.48
CA PHE A 18 -7.58 6.57 -5.48
C PHE A 18 -6.67 6.03 -6.59
N VAL A 19 -5.85 6.89 -7.22
CA VAL A 19 -4.96 6.50 -8.31
C VAL A 19 -3.95 5.44 -7.85
N ILE A 20 -3.31 5.66 -6.70
CA ILE A 20 -2.37 4.69 -6.13
C ILE A 20 -3.09 3.38 -5.76
N GLY A 21 -4.28 3.45 -5.16
CA GLY A 21 -5.07 2.27 -4.83
C GLY A 21 -5.40 1.42 -6.06
N VAL A 22 -5.79 2.04 -7.18
CA VAL A 22 -6.06 1.34 -8.44
C VAL A 22 -4.80 0.66 -8.98
N ILE A 23 -3.67 1.38 -9.04
CA ILE A 23 -2.41 0.81 -9.53
C ILE A 23 -2.01 -0.39 -8.68
N MET A 24 -2.04 -0.26 -7.35
CA MET A 24 -1.66 -1.34 -6.44
C MET A 24 -2.64 -2.51 -6.49
N LEU A 25 -3.94 -2.27 -6.68
CA LEU A 25 -4.93 -3.33 -6.87
C LEU A 25 -4.62 -4.14 -8.13
N VAL A 26 -4.34 -3.48 -9.26
CA VAL A 26 -3.98 -4.15 -10.51
C VAL A 26 -2.71 -4.98 -10.34
N LEU A 27 -1.66 -4.42 -9.72
CA LEU A 27 -0.41 -5.16 -9.46
C LEU A 27 -0.64 -6.36 -8.54
N SER A 28 -1.51 -6.24 -7.54
CA SER A 28 -1.83 -7.35 -6.62
C SER A 28 -2.64 -8.44 -7.33
N ILE A 29 -3.57 -8.07 -8.22
CA ILE A 29 -4.29 -9.04 -9.06
C ILE A 29 -3.31 -9.76 -10.01
N LEU A 30 -2.39 -9.03 -10.65
CA LEU A 30 -1.36 -9.64 -11.50
C LEU A 30 -0.47 -10.61 -10.72
N SER A 31 -0.10 -10.26 -9.49
CA SER A 31 0.64 -11.15 -8.57
C SER A 31 -0.15 -12.41 -8.22
N LEU A 32 -1.46 -12.29 -7.99
CA LEU A 32 -2.35 -13.45 -7.75
C LEU A 32 -2.46 -14.34 -9.00
N VAL A 33 -2.63 -13.73 -10.18
CA VAL A 33 -2.68 -14.44 -11.47
C VAL A 33 -1.36 -15.15 -11.77
N ALA A 34 -0.22 -14.56 -11.35
CA ALA A 34 1.09 -15.21 -11.44
C ALA A 34 1.20 -16.44 -10.53
N TYR A 35 0.61 -16.42 -9.34
CA TYR A 35 0.53 -17.58 -8.43
C TYR A 35 -0.34 -18.71 -9.00
N GLU A 36 -1.37 -18.37 -9.78
CA GLU A 36 -2.23 -19.30 -10.52
C GLU A 36 -1.63 -19.72 -11.89
N CYS A 37 -0.32 -19.54 -12.08
CA CYS A 37 0.46 -20.11 -13.20
C CYS A 37 0.13 -19.56 -14.60
N VAL A 38 -0.68 -18.52 -14.72
CA VAL A 38 -1.10 -17.97 -16.02
C VAL A 38 0.09 -17.39 -16.82
N PHE A 39 1.15 -16.94 -16.13
CA PHE A 39 2.35 -16.37 -16.76
C PHE A 39 3.56 -17.32 -16.75
N GLN A 40 3.36 -18.63 -16.56
CA GLN A 40 4.45 -19.59 -16.37
C GLN A 40 5.48 -19.57 -17.53
N GLU A 41 5.02 -19.52 -18.78
CA GLU A 41 5.92 -19.44 -19.95
C GLU A 41 6.73 -18.14 -19.97
N GLY A 42 6.14 -17.03 -19.51
CA GLY A 42 6.81 -15.74 -19.42
C GLY A 42 7.93 -15.74 -18.39
N PHE A 43 7.75 -16.44 -17.27
CA PHE A 43 8.78 -16.58 -16.24
C PHE A 43 9.93 -17.52 -16.64
N ALA A 44 9.70 -18.48 -17.54
CA ALA A 44 10.77 -19.36 -18.03
C ALA A 44 11.68 -18.70 -19.08
N SER A 45 11.33 -17.49 -19.55
CA SER A 45 12.02 -16.86 -20.69
C SER A 45 13.38 -16.25 -20.35
N THR A 46 13.60 -15.81 -19.11
CA THR A 46 14.86 -15.18 -18.69
C THR A 46 15.29 -15.66 -17.30
N PRO A 47 16.61 -15.72 -17.01
CA PRO A 47 17.11 -16.07 -15.67
C PRO A 47 16.49 -15.22 -14.56
N ASP A 48 16.30 -13.93 -14.82
CA ASP A 48 15.72 -12.98 -13.88
C ASP A 48 14.27 -13.30 -13.55
N SER A 49 13.43 -13.48 -14.57
CA SER A 49 12.02 -13.77 -14.38
C SER A 49 11.83 -15.17 -13.79
N TYR A 50 12.75 -16.09 -14.07
CA TYR A 50 12.72 -17.42 -13.49
C TYR A 50 13.03 -17.40 -11.99
N PHE A 51 13.94 -16.55 -11.51
CA PHE A 51 14.13 -16.34 -10.06
C PHE A 51 12.91 -15.73 -9.37
N PHE A 52 12.15 -14.84 -10.03
CA PHE A 52 10.87 -14.39 -9.49
C PHE A 52 9.91 -15.55 -9.29
N HIS A 53 9.83 -16.44 -10.28
CA HIS A 53 9.01 -17.63 -10.17
C HIS A 53 9.46 -18.50 -9.00
N LEU A 54 10.75 -18.88 -8.94
CA LEU A 54 11.30 -19.76 -7.91
C LEU A 54 11.13 -19.20 -6.49
N PHE A 55 11.36 -17.90 -6.26
CA PHE A 55 11.24 -17.32 -4.92
C PHE A 55 9.80 -17.02 -4.50
N TYR A 56 8.96 -16.52 -5.41
CA TYR A 56 7.71 -15.85 -5.03
C TYR A 56 6.43 -16.45 -5.61
N TYR A 57 6.52 -17.20 -6.72
CA TYR A 57 5.34 -17.68 -7.45
C TYR A 57 5.31 -19.18 -7.72
N ARG A 58 6.30 -19.95 -7.25
CA ARG A 58 6.32 -21.41 -7.36
C ARG A 58 5.27 -22.03 -6.43
N SER A 59 4.07 -22.19 -6.97
CA SER A 59 2.91 -22.76 -6.31
C SER A 59 2.77 -24.25 -6.62
N HIS A 60 2.18 -25.02 -5.70
CA HIS A 60 1.79 -26.41 -5.93
C HIS A 60 0.72 -26.57 -7.02
N HIS A 61 0.06 -25.48 -7.42
CA HIS A 61 -0.85 -25.46 -8.57
C HIS A 61 -0.12 -25.43 -9.92
N CYS A 62 1.15 -25.02 -9.94
CA CYS A 62 1.95 -24.94 -11.15
C CYS A 62 2.68 -26.24 -11.40
N ASN A 63 3.10 -26.46 -12.65
CA ASN A 63 3.98 -27.57 -12.95
C ASN A 63 5.23 -27.44 -12.08
N SER A 64 5.53 -28.47 -11.27
CA SER A 64 6.64 -28.47 -10.32
C SER A 64 8.01 -28.56 -11.00
N PHE A 65 8.04 -28.60 -12.33
CA PHE A 65 9.27 -28.72 -13.10
C PHE A 65 10.16 -27.50 -12.90
N ILE A 66 11.34 -27.77 -12.34
CA ILE A 66 12.40 -26.80 -12.20
C ILE A 66 13.34 -27.02 -13.37
N ASP A 67 13.63 -25.95 -14.09
CA ASP A 67 14.53 -25.98 -15.23
C ASP A 67 15.76 -25.14 -14.90
N TRP A 68 16.80 -25.81 -14.39
CA TRP A 68 18.07 -25.17 -14.10
C TRP A 68 18.83 -24.74 -15.36
N SER A 69 18.40 -25.19 -16.55
CA SER A 69 19.08 -24.85 -17.82
C SER A 69 18.89 -23.38 -18.20
N VAL A 70 17.83 -22.75 -17.69
CA VAL A 70 17.55 -21.31 -17.85
C VAL A 70 18.72 -20.47 -17.34
N PHE A 71 19.49 -20.97 -16.36
CA PHE A 71 20.66 -20.29 -15.81
C PHE A 71 21.97 -20.55 -16.57
N GLY A 72 21.95 -21.35 -17.64
CA GLY A 72 23.13 -21.69 -18.43
C GLY A 72 24.12 -22.61 -17.71
N LEU A 73 23.64 -23.40 -16.73
CA LEU A 73 24.48 -24.34 -15.99
C LEU A 73 24.86 -25.54 -16.85
N GLU A 74 26.12 -25.96 -16.80
CA GLU A 74 26.56 -27.21 -17.41
C GLU A 74 25.89 -28.39 -16.69
N ASN A 75 25.36 -29.36 -17.46
CA ASN A 75 24.63 -30.53 -16.94
C ASN A 75 23.29 -30.23 -16.22
N ALA A 76 22.62 -29.14 -16.57
CA ALA A 76 21.35 -28.71 -15.98
C ALA A 76 20.25 -29.79 -15.92
N GLU A 77 20.20 -30.71 -16.87
CA GLU A 77 19.21 -31.80 -16.85
C GLU A 77 19.42 -32.77 -15.67
N LEU A 78 20.68 -33.03 -15.31
CA LEU A 78 21.03 -33.88 -14.16
C LEU A 78 20.77 -33.18 -12.82
N LEU A 79 20.74 -31.85 -12.82
CA LEU A 79 20.47 -31.02 -11.65
C LEU A 79 19.01 -31.05 -11.21
N ASN A 80 18.08 -31.22 -12.16
CA ASN A 80 16.64 -31.21 -11.88
C ASN A 80 16.23 -32.37 -10.95
N ASP A 81 16.86 -33.54 -11.10
CA ASP A 81 16.65 -34.70 -10.24
C ASP A 81 17.51 -34.66 -8.97
N PHE A 82 18.55 -33.82 -8.96
CA PHE A 82 19.53 -33.79 -7.89
C PHE A 82 19.21 -32.76 -6.80
N ILE A 83 18.69 -31.58 -7.15
CA ILE A 83 18.35 -30.55 -6.15
C ILE A 83 16.93 -30.79 -5.62
N ILE A 84 16.85 -31.16 -4.34
CA ILE A 84 15.60 -31.45 -3.65
C ILE A 84 15.08 -30.16 -3.01
N MET A 85 13.89 -29.76 -3.44
CA MET A 85 13.16 -28.61 -2.90
C MET A 85 11.68 -28.97 -2.75
N PRO A 86 10.97 -28.39 -1.77
CA PRO A 86 9.53 -28.59 -1.65
C PRO A 86 8.79 -27.98 -2.84
N GLU A 87 7.59 -28.47 -3.14
CA GLU A 87 6.75 -27.94 -4.24
C GLU A 87 6.38 -26.46 -4.04
N GLN A 88 6.27 -26.02 -2.79
CA GLN A 88 5.96 -24.65 -2.42
C GLN A 88 6.79 -24.21 -1.20
N ASN A 89 7.48 -23.08 -1.32
CA ASN A 89 8.27 -22.51 -0.22
C ASN A 89 7.42 -21.66 0.71
N ALA A 90 7.86 -21.48 1.96
CA ALA A 90 7.21 -20.59 2.91
C ALA A 90 7.12 -19.15 2.41
N ILE A 91 8.12 -18.70 1.62
CA ILE A 91 8.13 -17.37 0.99
C ILE A 91 6.95 -17.21 0.03
N VAL A 92 6.70 -18.20 -0.83
CA VAL A 92 5.58 -18.19 -1.79
C VAL A 92 4.25 -18.14 -1.03
N SER A 93 4.07 -18.99 -0.02
CA SER A 93 2.85 -18.98 0.81
C SER A 93 2.61 -17.63 1.50
N ARG A 94 3.69 -17.02 2.02
CA ARG A 94 3.67 -15.69 2.63
C ARG A 94 3.30 -14.61 1.61
N THR A 95 3.92 -14.61 0.44
CA THR A 95 3.63 -13.66 -0.65
C THR A 95 2.18 -13.76 -1.11
N TYR A 96 1.64 -14.97 -1.29
CA TYR A 96 0.22 -15.18 -1.60
C TYR A 96 -0.72 -14.54 -0.56
N LYS A 97 -0.50 -14.83 0.73
CA LYS A 97 -1.30 -14.25 1.83
C LYS A 97 -1.19 -12.72 1.85
N LEU A 98 0.01 -12.18 1.67
CA LEU A 98 0.23 -10.73 1.63
C LEU A 98 -0.50 -10.10 0.44
N THR A 99 -0.45 -10.73 -0.73
CA THR A 99 -1.14 -10.27 -1.95
C THR A 99 -2.66 -10.22 -1.76
N ILE A 100 -3.27 -11.24 -1.13
CA ILE A 100 -4.71 -11.22 -0.83
C ILE A 100 -5.08 -10.04 0.09
N ILE A 101 -4.31 -9.86 1.17
CA ILE A 101 -4.55 -8.75 2.11
C ILE A 101 -4.39 -7.41 1.39
N GLN A 102 -3.40 -7.29 0.50
CA GLN A 102 -3.16 -6.10 -0.31
C GLN A 102 -4.31 -5.82 -1.27
N ILE A 103 -4.93 -6.84 -1.88
CA ILE A 103 -6.15 -6.68 -2.70
C ILE A 103 -7.28 -6.08 -1.86
N ILE A 104 -7.51 -6.59 -0.65
CA ILE A 104 -8.57 -6.13 0.24
C ILE A 104 -8.33 -4.68 0.67
N ILE A 105 -7.13 -4.37 1.16
CA ILE A 105 -6.77 -3.03 1.63
C ILE A 105 -6.87 -2.00 0.49
N ASN A 106 -6.32 -2.30 -0.69
CA ASN A 106 -6.38 -1.36 -1.82
C ASN A 106 -7.80 -1.20 -2.36
N SER A 107 -8.63 -2.24 -2.35
CA SER A 107 -10.05 -2.13 -2.70
C SER A 107 -10.80 -1.23 -1.73
N LEU A 108 -10.56 -1.39 -0.42
CA LEU A 108 -11.12 -0.49 0.59
C LEU A 108 -10.64 0.95 0.39
N LEU A 109 -9.35 1.13 0.08
CA LEU A 109 -8.76 2.46 -0.15
C LEU A 109 -9.44 3.16 -1.33
N ILE A 110 -9.65 2.44 -2.44
CA ILE A 110 -10.39 2.95 -3.60
C ILE A 110 -11.80 3.39 -3.21
N VAL A 111 -12.53 2.56 -2.46
CA VAL A 111 -13.90 2.85 -2.03
C VAL A 111 -13.96 4.09 -1.14
N VAL A 112 -13.12 4.18 -0.10
CA VAL A 112 -13.11 5.34 0.80
C VAL A 112 -12.66 6.62 0.09
N SER A 113 -11.73 6.52 -0.86
CA SER A 113 -11.31 7.67 -1.69
C SER A 113 -12.42 8.16 -2.61
N LEU A 114 -13.16 7.25 -3.27
CA LEU A 114 -14.31 7.62 -4.11
C LEU A 114 -15.41 8.30 -3.30
N ILE A 115 -15.71 7.75 -2.12
CA ILE A 115 -16.68 8.33 -1.18
C ILE A 115 -16.23 9.75 -0.77
N ALA A 116 -14.96 9.96 -0.47
CA ALA A 116 -14.43 11.27 -0.11
C ALA A 116 -14.50 12.28 -1.28
N VAL A 117 -14.15 11.85 -2.50
CA VAL A 117 -14.28 12.67 -3.71
C VAL A 117 -15.75 13.05 -3.97
N ALA A 118 -16.66 12.08 -3.93
CA ALA A 118 -18.09 12.32 -4.11
C ALA A 118 -18.64 13.29 -3.05
N ALA A 119 -18.23 13.14 -1.79
CA ALA A 119 -18.66 14.02 -0.72
C ALA A 119 -18.22 15.47 -0.94
N VAL A 120 -17.00 15.70 -1.47
CA VAL A 120 -16.50 17.05 -1.79
C VAL A 120 -17.23 17.65 -3.00
N ILE A 121 -17.45 16.86 -4.07
CA ILE A 121 -18.07 17.30 -5.33
C ILE A 121 -19.56 17.61 -5.14
N PHE A 122 -20.33 16.65 -4.60
CA PHE A 122 -21.77 16.81 -4.41
C PHE A 122 -22.14 17.64 -3.18
N ASN A 123 -21.15 18.20 -2.49
CA ASN A 123 -21.34 19.07 -1.33
C ASN A 123 -22.16 18.39 -0.21
N ILE A 124 -22.15 17.05 -0.15
CA ILE A 124 -22.88 16.22 0.84
C ILE A 124 -22.41 16.52 2.27
N PHE A 125 -21.24 17.17 2.42
CA PHE A 125 -20.72 17.74 3.66
C PHE A 125 -21.66 18.70 4.41
N PHE A 126 -22.75 19.16 3.80
CA PHE A 126 -23.55 20.26 4.33
C PHE A 126 -24.59 19.88 5.39
N LEU A 127 -25.04 18.62 5.49
CA LEU A 127 -26.18 18.31 6.37
C LEU A 127 -25.81 18.12 7.85
N THR A 128 -24.61 17.65 8.18
CA THR A 128 -24.10 17.69 9.58
C THR A 128 -22.59 17.49 9.62
N LYS A 129 -21.83 18.55 9.88
CA LYS A 129 -20.34 18.54 9.86
C LYS A 129 -19.71 17.46 10.75
N ARG A 130 -20.33 17.11 11.88
CA ARG A 130 -19.87 16.03 12.78
C ARG A 130 -20.12 14.63 12.22
N ILE A 131 -21.28 14.41 11.60
CA ILE A 131 -21.61 13.11 10.99
C ILE A 131 -20.74 12.89 9.76
N ALA A 132 -20.51 13.94 8.96
CA ALA A 132 -19.60 13.89 7.82
C ALA A 132 -18.17 13.50 8.23
N TYR A 133 -17.66 14.01 9.35
CA TYR A 133 -16.35 13.60 9.88
C TYR A 133 -16.31 12.11 10.24
N ILE A 134 -17.29 11.63 11.01
CA ILE A 134 -17.31 10.24 11.50
C ILE A 134 -17.54 9.24 10.35
N VAL A 135 -18.39 9.58 9.38
CA VAL A 135 -18.79 8.64 8.31
C VAL A 135 -17.82 8.66 7.12
N LEU A 136 -17.15 9.79 6.85
CA LEU A 136 -16.29 9.94 5.67
C LEU A 136 -14.80 9.94 6.03
N PHE A 137 -14.40 10.75 7.02
CA PHE A 137 -12.99 10.92 7.35
C PHE A 137 -12.41 9.80 8.19
N VAL A 138 -13.15 9.32 9.21
CA VAL A 138 -12.64 8.26 10.09
C VAL A 138 -12.37 6.96 9.34
N PRO A 139 -13.28 6.44 8.49
CA PRO A 139 -13.00 5.22 7.73
C PRO A 139 -11.84 5.39 6.75
N TYR A 140 -11.75 6.56 6.10
CA TYR A 140 -10.64 6.88 5.21
C TYR A 140 -9.29 6.85 5.95
N LEU A 141 -9.20 7.53 7.09
CA LEU A 141 -7.98 7.57 7.91
C LEU A 141 -7.60 6.19 8.43
N LEU A 142 -8.60 5.40 8.87
CA LEU A 142 -8.38 4.04 9.36
C LEU A 142 -7.81 3.14 8.25
N VAL A 143 -8.43 3.13 7.07
CA VAL A 143 -7.96 2.31 5.94
C VAL A 143 -6.57 2.74 5.48
N LEU A 144 -6.33 4.05 5.38
CA LEU A 144 -5.00 4.58 5.03
C LEU A 144 -3.95 4.17 6.06
N HIS A 145 -4.27 4.25 7.36
CA HIS A 145 -3.35 3.85 8.43
C HIS A 145 -3.05 2.35 8.40
N VAL A 146 -4.07 1.50 8.23
CA VAL A 146 -3.91 0.05 8.07
C VAL A 146 -3.04 -0.26 6.85
N SER A 147 -3.23 0.43 5.73
CA SER A 147 -2.38 0.26 4.55
C SER A 147 -0.92 0.58 4.85
N VAL A 148 -0.64 1.69 5.54
CA VAL A 148 0.75 2.09 5.85
C VAL A 148 1.42 1.09 6.79
N VAL A 149 0.71 0.62 7.83
CA VAL A 149 1.23 -0.40 8.76
C VAL A 149 1.50 -1.70 8.02
N PHE A 150 0.58 -2.11 7.14
CA PHE A 150 0.74 -3.33 6.36
C PHE A 150 1.90 -3.24 5.36
N ASP A 151 2.03 -2.12 4.64
CA ASP A 151 3.14 -1.88 3.72
C ASP A 151 4.49 -1.90 4.48
N PHE A 152 4.54 -1.38 5.72
CA PHE A 152 5.72 -1.47 6.58
C PHE A 152 6.08 -2.93 6.94
N ILE A 153 5.09 -3.72 7.39
CA ILE A 153 5.30 -5.15 7.71
C ILE A 153 5.79 -5.90 6.49
N ALA A 154 5.12 -5.76 5.35
CA ALA A 154 5.54 -6.40 4.10
C ALA A 154 6.96 -5.95 3.69
N GLY A 155 7.25 -4.65 3.79
CA GLY A 155 8.58 -4.09 3.53
C GLY A 155 9.68 -4.72 4.37
N THR A 156 9.45 -4.94 5.67
CA THR A 156 10.43 -5.61 6.55
C THR A 156 10.69 -7.07 6.15
N LEU A 157 9.65 -7.80 5.73
CA LEU A 157 9.77 -9.19 5.28
C LEU A 157 10.57 -9.30 3.98
N TYR A 158 10.29 -8.44 3.00
CA TYR A 158 11.05 -8.42 1.75
C TYR A 158 12.45 -7.81 1.91
N ALA A 159 12.70 -7.00 2.95
CA ALA A 159 14.05 -6.56 3.30
C ALA A 159 14.91 -7.74 3.79
N ASP A 160 14.34 -8.63 4.60
CA ASP A 160 15.02 -9.85 5.06
C ASP A 160 15.31 -10.79 3.88
N ASP A 161 14.34 -11.03 2.99
CA ASP A 161 14.56 -11.78 1.75
C ASP A 161 15.72 -11.21 0.92
N ARG A 162 15.73 -9.88 0.75
CA ARG A 162 16.78 -9.17 0.04
C ARG A 162 18.15 -9.37 0.70
N LEU A 163 18.24 -9.31 2.03
CA LEU A 163 19.51 -9.53 2.72
C LEU A 163 20.01 -10.96 2.55
N ARG A 164 19.10 -11.95 2.57
CA ARG A 164 19.44 -13.36 2.39
C ARG A 164 19.94 -13.64 0.97
N SER A 165 19.35 -13.03 -0.04
CA SER A 165 19.68 -13.30 -1.45
C SER A 165 21.09 -12.84 -1.87
N TYR A 166 21.76 -12.00 -1.07
CA TYR A 166 23.17 -11.64 -1.31
C TYR A 166 24.15 -12.80 -1.10
N SER A 167 23.74 -13.85 -0.38
CA SER A 167 24.57 -15.02 -0.08
C SER A 167 24.03 -16.28 -0.74
N VAL A 168 24.91 -17.20 -1.12
CA VAL A 168 24.52 -18.52 -1.64
C VAL A 168 23.67 -19.27 -0.62
N ASP A 169 24.15 -19.36 0.63
CA ASP A 169 23.44 -20.07 1.69
C ASP A 169 22.07 -19.45 1.99
N GLY A 170 21.96 -18.13 1.86
CA GLY A 170 20.68 -17.42 1.99
C GLY A 170 19.74 -17.72 0.83
N THR A 171 20.21 -17.72 -0.42
CA THR A 171 19.43 -18.16 -1.59
C THR A 171 18.92 -19.60 -1.40
N MET A 172 19.79 -20.52 -0.98
CA MET A 172 19.41 -21.91 -0.73
C MET A 172 18.41 -22.04 0.41
N THR A 173 18.50 -21.18 1.43
CA THR A 173 17.53 -21.10 2.51
C THR A 173 16.18 -20.56 2.03
N MET A 174 16.17 -19.55 1.14
CA MET A 174 14.96 -19.01 0.56
C MET A 174 14.24 -20.02 -0.36
N LEU A 175 15.01 -20.87 -1.05
CA LEU A 175 14.49 -21.94 -1.88
C LEU A 175 14.14 -23.22 -1.10
N GLU A 176 14.43 -23.25 0.20
CA GLU A 176 14.22 -24.41 1.07
C GLU A 176 14.89 -25.70 0.52
N ILE A 177 16.10 -25.55 -0.04
CA ILE A 177 16.87 -26.70 -0.55
C ILE A 177 17.28 -27.60 0.62
N GLU A 178 16.92 -28.88 0.53
CA GLU A 178 17.17 -29.89 1.56
C GLU A 178 18.62 -30.40 1.51
N ASN A 179 19.09 -30.76 0.31
CA ASN A 179 20.43 -31.30 0.07
C ASN A 179 21.48 -30.18 -0.14
N ARG A 180 21.73 -29.42 0.93
CA ARG A 180 22.51 -28.18 0.84
C ARG A 180 23.97 -28.39 0.43
N ASN A 181 24.64 -29.41 0.95
CA ASN A 181 26.07 -29.60 0.67
C ASN A 181 26.29 -29.94 -0.81
N GLU A 182 25.37 -30.69 -1.37
CA GLU A 182 25.38 -31.19 -2.73
C GLU A 182 24.96 -30.12 -3.74
N ALA A 183 23.96 -29.30 -3.41
CA ALA A 183 23.45 -28.25 -4.29
C ALA A 183 24.33 -26.98 -4.31
N ARG A 184 25.09 -26.70 -3.25
CA ARG A 184 25.92 -25.50 -3.10
C ARG A 184 26.85 -25.19 -4.28
N PRO A 185 27.68 -26.13 -4.79
CA PRO A 185 28.60 -25.83 -5.89
C PRO A 185 27.87 -25.42 -7.18
N PHE A 186 26.60 -25.77 -7.32
CA PHE A 186 25.80 -25.40 -8.49
C PHE A 186 25.13 -24.05 -8.32
N ILE A 187 24.59 -23.76 -7.13
CA ILE A 187 24.03 -22.42 -6.83
C ILE A 187 25.14 -21.36 -6.81
N GLU A 188 26.37 -21.73 -6.46
CA GLU A 188 27.56 -20.85 -6.56
C GLU A 188 27.89 -20.44 -8.00
N GLN A 189 27.58 -21.29 -9.00
CA GLN A 189 27.81 -20.98 -10.41
C GLN A 189 26.80 -19.96 -10.96
N ILE A 190 25.65 -19.81 -10.30
CA ILE A 190 24.64 -18.83 -10.71
C ILE A 190 25.11 -17.42 -10.36
N ASP A 191 25.14 -16.55 -11.37
CA ASP A 191 25.49 -15.14 -11.20
C ASP A 191 24.70 -14.52 -10.04
N GLN A 192 25.43 -13.88 -9.13
CA GLN A 192 24.87 -13.21 -7.96
C GLN A 192 23.83 -12.16 -8.36
N THR A 193 24.00 -11.53 -9.53
CA THR A 193 23.09 -10.53 -10.08
C THR A 193 21.67 -11.07 -10.21
N PHE A 194 21.52 -12.25 -10.83
CA PHE A 194 20.20 -12.89 -11.03
C PHE A 194 19.53 -13.25 -9.69
N ARG A 195 20.32 -13.69 -8.71
CA ARG A 195 19.82 -14.04 -7.36
C ARG A 195 19.29 -12.83 -6.59
N ILE A 196 19.81 -11.63 -6.85
CA ILE A 196 19.47 -10.41 -6.10
C ILE A 196 18.32 -9.62 -6.75
N ILE A 197 18.17 -9.67 -8.07
CA ILE A 197 17.21 -8.83 -8.81
C ILE A 197 15.77 -9.05 -8.35
N ALA A 198 15.32 -10.30 -8.23
CA ALA A 198 13.94 -10.61 -7.83
C ALA A 198 13.61 -10.10 -6.41
N PRO A 199 14.40 -10.43 -5.36
CA PRO A 199 14.18 -9.89 -4.01
C PRO A 199 14.30 -8.37 -3.91
N ASN A 200 15.25 -7.76 -4.63
CA ASN A 200 15.34 -6.30 -4.70
C ASN A 200 14.07 -5.68 -5.26
N THR A 201 13.55 -6.23 -6.35
CA THR A 201 12.38 -5.69 -7.02
C THR A 201 11.14 -5.85 -6.16
N MET A 202 10.93 -7.02 -5.54
CA MET A 202 9.83 -7.23 -4.59
C MET A 202 9.94 -6.28 -3.40
N PHE A 203 11.16 -6.09 -2.86
CA PHE A 203 11.40 -5.07 -1.84
C PHE A 203 11.02 -3.67 -2.34
N PHE A 204 11.46 -3.22 -3.51
CA PHE A 204 11.13 -1.88 -4.01
C PHE A 204 9.63 -1.67 -4.28
N ILE A 205 8.94 -2.69 -4.80
CA ILE A 205 7.49 -2.68 -5.06
C ILE A 205 6.72 -2.57 -3.74
N PHE A 206 7.01 -3.44 -2.76
CA PHE A 206 6.28 -3.47 -1.49
C PHE A 206 6.65 -2.33 -0.55
N THR A 207 7.89 -1.88 -0.57
CA THR A 207 8.30 -0.68 0.17
C THR A 207 7.75 0.59 -0.49
N LYS A 208 7.02 0.47 -1.62
CA LYS A 208 6.44 1.55 -2.43
C LYS A 208 7.41 2.73 -2.46
N ALA A 209 8.61 2.50 -3.00
CA ALA A 209 9.69 3.50 -3.04
C ALA A 209 9.63 4.50 -1.88
N MET A 210 9.86 4.08 -0.62
CA MET A 210 9.91 4.84 0.67
C MET A 210 9.28 6.26 0.69
N ILE A 211 9.70 7.14 -0.20
CA ILE A 211 8.99 8.33 -0.72
C ILE A 211 7.46 8.20 -0.80
N ILE A 212 6.85 7.16 -1.40
CA ILE A 212 5.37 7.06 -1.47
C ILE A 212 4.77 6.83 -0.09
N ASN A 213 5.42 6.02 0.75
CA ASN A 213 5.03 5.87 2.16
C ASN A 213 5.16 7.20 2.93
N ILE A 214 6.22 7.98 2.69
CA ILE A 214 6.36 9.33 3.25
C ILE A 214 5.21 10.24 2.78
N ILE A 215 4.87 10.21 1.48
CA ILE A 215 3.73 10.96 0.94
C ILE A 215 2.42 10.50 1.61
N ASN A 216 2.20 9.20 1.83
CA ASN A 216 1.02 8.70 2.55
C ASN A 216 0.94 9.21 3.99
N VAL A 217 2.07 9.32 4.69
CA VAL A 217 2.13 9.94 6.03
C VAL A 217 1.74 11.42 5.95
N PHE A 218 2.24 12.16 4.94
CA PHE A 218 1.82 13.55 4.72
C PHE A 218 0.33 13.65 4.39
N VAL A 219 -0.20 12.78 3.54
CA VAL A 219 -1.63 12.70 3.22
C VAL A 219 -2.46 12.47 4.49
N LEU A 220 -2.01 11.54 5.36
CA LEU A 220 -2.66 11.28 6.64
C LEU A 220 -2.65 12.52 7.54
N PHE A 221 -1.49 13.20 7.66
CA PHE A 221 -1.36 14.45 8.42
C PHE A 221 -2.31 15.54 7.91
N PHE A 222 -2.35 15.77 6.59
CA PHE A 222 -3.21 16.78 5.98
C PHE A 222 -4.70 16.44 6.10
N MET A 223 -5.07 15.17 6.00
CA MET A 223 -6.45 14.71 6.16
C MET A 223 -6.92 14.83 7.61
N VAL A 224 -6.05 14.54 8.59
CA VAL A 224 -6.34 14.79 10.01
C VAL A 224 -6.56 16.28 10.26
N PHE A 225 -5.69 17.14 9.73
CA PHE A 225 -5.82 18.60 9.89
C PHE A 225 -7.10 19.16 9.25
N ALA A 226 -7.41 18.74 8.02
CA ALA A 226 -8.65 19.13 7.34
C ALA A 226 -9.88 18.65 8.12
N GLY A 227 -9.84 17.45 8.68
CA GLY A 227 -10.89 16.92 9.54
C GLY A 227 -11.06 17.70 10.84
N TRP A 228 -9.96 18.12 11.48
CA TRP A 228 -9.98 19.00 12.65
C TRP A 228 -10.63 20.35 12.35
N GLU A 229 -10.32 20.99 11.22
CA GLU A 229 -10.92 22.26 10.79
C GLU A 229 -12.45 22.15 10.64
N VAL A 230 -12.94 21.01 10.15
CA VAL A 230 -14.38 20.73 10.03
C VAL A 230 -15.06 20.66 11.41
N ILE A 231 -14.36 20.13 12.42
CA ILE A 231 -14.86 20.01 13.81
C ILE A 231 -14.79 21.36 14.55
N ASP A 232 -13.64 22.04 14.53
CA ASP A 232 -13.40 23.25 15.33
C ASP A 232 -13.99 24.53 14.69
N GLY A 233 -14.19 24.55 13.36
CA GLY A 233 -14.96 25.60 12.68
C GLY A 233 -16.42 25.70 13.18
N ASN A 234 -16.87 24.76 14.01
CA ASN A 234 -18.14 24.81 14.74
C ASN A 234 -18.06 25.65 16.02
N LYS A 235 -16.92 25.69 16.73
CA LYS A 235 -16.76 26.46 17.98
C LYS A 235 -16.76 27.98 17.73
N LEU A 236 -16.08 28.42 16.67
CA LEU A 236 -16.02 29.86 16.30
C LEU A 236 -17.37 30.43 15.83
N LYS A 237 -18.28 29.60 15.29
CA LYS A 237 -19.61 30.06 14.86
C LYS A 237 -20.67 30.02 15.96
N VAL A 238 -20.51 29.16 16.97
CA VAL A 238 -21.39 29.14 18.14
C VAL A 238 -21.15 30.39 18.99
N ASN A 239 -19.89 30.75 19.26
CA ASN A 239 -19.58 31.98 20.02
C ASN A 239 -20.02 33.27 19.32
N LYS A 240 -20.03 33.30 17.97
CA LYS A 240 -20.49 34.48 17.23
C LYS A 240 -22.02 34.67 17.22
N LYS A 241 -22.79 33.64 17.57
CA LYS A 241 -24.25 33.71 17.63
C LYS A 241 -24.78 34.18 18.99
N ASP A 242 -23.99 34.06 20.05
CA ASP A 242 -24.37 34.55 21.38
C ASP A 242 -24.12 36.04 21.56
N ASP A 243 -23.08 36.61 20.93
CA ASP A 243 -22.83 38.07 21.01
C ASP A 243 -23.79 38.93 20.15
N SER A 244 -24.54 38.31 19.22
CA SER A 244 -25.46 39.03 18.32
C SER A 244 -26.91 39.06 18.84
N LYS A 245 -27.18 38.53 20.02
CA LYS A 245 -28.53 38.43 20.61
C LYS A 245 -28.67 39.11 21.96
N ASN A 246 -27.95 40.22 22.19
CA ASN A 246 -28.37 41.16 23.22
C ASN A 246 -28.80 42.51 22.62
N PRO A 247 -30.09 42.68 22.24
CA PRO A 247 -30.64 43.96 21.85
C PRO A 247 -30.91 44.92 23.04
N GLU A 248 -30.51 44.62 24.28
CA GLU A 248 -30.85 45.49 25.42
C GLU A 248 -29.92 46.71 25.64
N ASN A 249 -28.76 46.80 24.98
CA ASN A 249 -27.84 47.93 25.22
C ASN A 249 -27.89 49.07 24.19
N ILE A 250 -28.72 48.98 23.15
CA ILE A 250 -28.85 50.08 22.15
C ILE A 250 -29.93 51.09 22.57
N THR A 251 -30.89 50.69 23.42
CA THR A 251 -32.00 51.58 23.83
C THR A 251 -31.61 52.56 24.95
N ALA A 252 -30.52 52.31 25.69
CA ALA A 252 -30.05 53.21 26.75
C ALA A 252 -29.20 54.38 26.21
N ALA A 253 -28.56 54.23 25.05
CA ALA A 253 -27.72 55.28 24.47
C ALA A 253 -28.53 56.37 23.74
N THR A 254 -29.75 56.06 23.29
CA THR A 254 -30.61 57.01 22.56
C THR A 254 -31.45 57.90 23.50
N GLN A 255 -31.64 57.52 24.76
CA GLN A 255 -32.39 58.34 25.72
C GLN A 255 -31.56 59.43 26.43
N LEU A 256 -30.22 59.38 26.36
CA LEU A 256 -29.36 60.42 26.95
C LEU A 256 -29.08 61.60 26.00
N THR A 257 -29.34 61.45 24.70
CA THR A 257 -29.12 62.52 23.71
C THR A 257 -30.35 63.40 23.50
N GLN A 258 -31.54 62.98 23.96
CA GLN A 258 -32.79 63.73 23.78
C GLN A 258 -33.19 64.57 25.01
N GLN A 259 -32.33 64.60 26.04
CA GLN A 259 -32.49 65.46 27.23
C GLN A 259 -31.51 66.64 27.25
N ARG A 260 -30.85 66.89 26.11
CA ARG A 260 -29.87 67.97 25.94
C ARG A 260 -30.06 68.64 24.58
N ASP A 261 -31.28 69.06 24.30
CA ASP A 261 -31.66 70.17 23.41
C ASP A 261 -33.04 70.68 23.84
#